data_AF-A0A0N0TWA4-F1
#
_entry.id   AF-A0A0N0TWA4-F1
#
_cell.length_a   1.000
_cell.length_b   1.000
_cell.length_c   1.000
_cell.angle_alpha   90.00
_cell.angle_beta   90.00
_cell.angle_gamma   90.00
#
_symmetry.space_group_name_H-M   'P 1'
#
loop_
_entity.id
_entity.type
_entity.pdbx_description
1 polymer ?
#
loop_
_entity_poly.entity_id
_entity_poly.type
_entity_poly.pdbx_seq_one_letter_code
_entity_poly.pdbx_strand_id
1 'polypeptide(L)'
;MAWIEVMAQVRGDTMRRGSARVVRRSVATALTVATGFALLSGCGLSDHRETGPGGGGTGSAQPSIAPKAPVPPGKPLGADAHVPDTGVVDEDDATAVSLAWAETTYGYDTKYDTSPQDAVLRGVRWCTERKAAAERQYRPAGGPGNEWITWARHRAWTTVDVSSELEDDAPPDGERVAHRSLVVSGTAHGRDGWEGTGPRLNAYVKLVRAAVGKPWRVDDVTVVEAATPPGPNTSASASSPSDDPRQ
;
A
#
# COMPACT_ATOMS: atom_id res chain seq x y z
N MET A 1 -43.60 -8.56 -40.46
CA MET A 1 -43.71 -7.60 -39.35
C MET A 1 -42.33 -6.96 -39.21
N ALA A 2 -41.90 -5.99 -40.02
CA ALA A 2 -42.42 -4.64 -40.27
C ALA A 2 -42.39 -3.74 -39.02
N TRP A 3 -41.32 -2.93 -38.92
CA TRP A 3 -41.18 -1.56 -38.38
C TRP A 3 -41.58 -1.32 -36.90
N ILE A 4 -40.88 -0.50 -36.09
CA ILE A 4 -40.67 0.95 -36.25
C ILE A 4 -39.43 1.42 -35.47
N GLU A 5 -38.78 2.41 -36.08
CA GLU A 5 -37.59 3.14 -35.68
C GLU A 5 -37.97 4.55 -35.12
N VAL A 6 -37.01 5.20 -34.44
CA VAL A 6 -36.84 6.66 -34.25
C VAL A 6 -37.78 7.39 -33.26
N MET A 7 -37.20 8.02 -32.23
CA MET A 7 -37.14 9.48 -32.17
C MET A 7 -36.19 10.02 -31.08
N ALA A 8 -35.23 10.81 -31.55
CA ALA A 8 -34.47 11.78 -30.79
C ALA A 8 -35.38 12.87 -30.20
N GLN A 9 -34.97 13.46 -29.07
CA GLN A 9 -35.40 14.80 -28.69
C GLN A 9 -34.22 15.57 -28.09
N VAL A 10 -33.74 16.52 -28.87
CA VAL A 10 -32.89 17.64 -28.45
C VAL A 10 -33.80 18.86 -28.22
N ARG A 11 -33.79 19.41 -27.00
CA ARG A 11 -34.04 20.83 -26.62
C ARG A 11 -33.32 21.00 -25.27
N GLY A 12 -32.38 21.90 -25.02
CA GLY A 12 -32.22 23.27 -25.47
C GLY A 12 -32.97 24.19 -24.52
N ASP A 13 -32.33 24.69 -23.45
CA ASP A 13 -32.34 26.14 -23.16
C ASP A 13 -31.36 26.62 -22.06
N THR A 14 -30.62 27.65 -22.48
CA THR A 14 -30.11 28.87 -21.81
C THR A 14 -29.76 28.97 -20.30
N MET A 15 -28.52 29.45 -20.11
CA MET A 15 -28.03 30.48 -19.18
C MET A 15 -28.20 30.31 -17.66
N ARG A 16 -27.06 30.21 -16.96
CA ARG A 16 -26.73 31.22 -15.93
C ARG A 16 -25.22 31.42 -15.74
N ARG A 17 -24.86 32.71 -15.78
CA ARG A 17 -23.57 33.32 -15.44
C ARG A 17 -23.06 32.87 -14.07
N GLY A 18 -21.73 32.75 -13.93
CA GLY A 18 -21.13 32.57 -12.62
C GLY A 18 -19.60 32.51 -12.59
N SER A 19 -18.93 33.57 -13.07
CA SER A 19 -17.63 34.06 -12.60
C SER A 19 -16.42 33.11 -12.56
N ALA A 20 -15.58 33.23 -13.57
CA ALA A 20 -14.15 32.98 -13.44
C ALA A 20 -13.54 33.87 -12.35
N ARG A 21 -12.80 33.30 -11.40
CA ARG A 21 -11.79 34.03 -10.63
C ARG A 21 -10.40 33.53 -11.00
N VAL A 22 -9.81 34.27 -11.93
CA VAL A 22 -8.39 34.28 -12.23
C VAL A 22 -7.63 34.93 -11.07
N VAL A 23 -6.61 34.21 -10.60
CA VAL A 23 -5.30 34.64 -10.09
C VAL A 23 -5.25 35.90 -9.19
N ARG A 24 -4.72 35.71 -7.98
CA ARG A 24 -3.74 36.65 -7.42
C ARG A 24 -2.55 35.90 -6.83
N ARG A 25 -1.49 35.80 -7.64
CA ARG A 25 -0.11 35.78 -7.14
C ARG A 25 0.10 37.05 -6.31
N SER A 26 0.54 36.91 -5.07
CA SER A 26 1.23 37.99 -4.35
C SER A 26 2.65 37.52 -4.04
N VAL A 27 3.57 38.37 -4.45
CA VAL A 27 5.02 38.25 -4.47
C VAL A 27 5.59 39.07 -3.30
N ALA A 28 6.78 38.66 -2.83
CA ALA A 28 7.78 39.44 -2.09
C ALA A 28 7.46 39.74 -0.59
N THR A 29 8.41 39.76 0.35
CA THR A 29 9.90 39.92 0.34
C THR A 29 10.40 39.45 1.72
N ALA A 30 11.52 38.69 1.84
CA ALA A 30 12.85 39.13 2.33
C ALA A 30 12.84 39.87 3.69
N LEU A 31 13.76 39.73 4.66
CA LEU A 31 15.06 39.08 4.81
C LEU A 31 15.40 39.24 6.32
N THR A 32 15.91 38.23 7.02
CA THR A 32 16.87 38.51 8.11
C THR A 32 17.73 37.29 8.42
N VAL A 33 19.04 37.54 8.33
CA VAL A 33 20.17 36.66 8.56
C VAL A 33 20.41 36.53 10.08
N ALA A 34 20.71 35.32 10.55
CA ALA A 34 21.47 35.13 11.78
C ALA A 34 22.36 33.89 11.66
N THR A 35 23.64 34.15 11.39
CA THR A 35 24.75 33.21 11.38
C THR A 35 24.99 32.68 12.80
N GLY A 36 24.91 31.37 12.99
CA GLY A 36 25.29 30.70 14.25
C GLY A 36 26.23 29.54 13.97
N PHE A 37 27.53 29.78 14.12
CA PHE A 37 28.57 28.74 14.17
C PHE A 37 28.38 27.90 15.44
N ALA A 38 28.09 26.61 15.29
CA ALA A 38 28.17 25.64 16.38
C ALA A 38 29.30 24.65 16.11
N LEU A 39 30.27 24.66 17.03
CA LEU A 39 31.53 23.94 16.98
C LEU A 39 31.31 22.42 17.06
N LEU A 40 31.88 21.70 16.10
CA LEU A 40 32.04 20.24 16.12
C LEU A 40 32.96 19.85 17.28
N SER A 41 32.39 19.31 18.35
CA SER A 41 33.14 18.58 19.38
C SER A 41 33.22 17.13 18.96
N GLY A 42 34.38 16.75 18.41
CA GLY A 42 34.76 15.37 18.18
C GLY A 42 35.53 14.79 19.36
N CYS A 43 35.33 13.49 19.58
CA CYS A 43 36.26 12.43 20.03
C CYS A 43 35.76 11.63 21.23
N GLY A 44 35.76 10.31 21.04
CA GLY A 44 35.57 9.35 22.11
C GLY A 44 35.27 7.92 21.65
N LEU A 45 35.86 7.43 20.55
CA LEU A 45 35.90 5.99 20.26
C LEU A 45 37.30 5.49 20.58
N SER A 46 37.39 4.62 21.59
CA SER A 46 38.64 4.04 22.07
C SER A 46 39.31 3.19 20.98
N ASP A 47 40.52 3.58 20.60
CA ASP A 47 41.39 2.82 19.72
C ASP A 47 42.13 1.76 20.55
N HIS A 48 41.76 0.49 20.38
CA HIS A 48 42.60 -0.62 20.81
C HIS A 48 43.47 -1.05 19.64
N ARG A 49 44.64 -0.43 19.50
CA ARG A 49 45.77 -1.02 18.79
C ARG A 49 47.01 -1.01 19.66
N GLU A 50 47.20 -2.15 20.29
CA GLU A 50 48.48 -2.68 20.71
C GLU A 50 49.47 -2.66 19.54
N THR A 51 50.62 -2.07 19.78
CA THR A 51 51.78 -2.07 18.90
C THR A 51 52.46 -3.44 18.91
N GLY A 52 52.42 -4.14 17.79
CA GLY A 52 53.33 -5.25 17.47
C GLY A 52 54.05 -4.97 16.14
N PRO A 53 55.39 -5.06 16.06
CA PRO A 53 56.12 -4.83 14.81
C PRO A 53 56.16 -6.11 13.98
N GLY A 54 55.82 -6.04 12.68
CA GLY A 54 55.98 -7.20 11.80
C GLY A 54 55.38 -7.04 10.40
N GLY A 55 56.20 -6.52 9.48
CA GLY A 55 56.32 -6.93 8.07
C GLY A 55 55.09 -7.32 7.23
N GLY A 56 54.87 -6.55 6.17
CA GLY A 56 54.67 -7.10 4.82
C GLY A 56 53.23 -7.35 4.35
N GLY A 57 52.85 -6.67 3.26
CA GLY A 57 51.77 -7.12 2.36
C GLY A 57 50.71 -6.07 2.08
N THR A 58 50.91 -5.26 1.04
CA THR A 58 49.83 -4.56 0.33
C THR A 58 48.97 -5.58 -0.41
N GLY A 59 48.08 -6.25 0.30
CA GLY A 59 46.96 -6.99 -0.25
C GLY A 59 45.70 -6.13 -0.10
N SER A 60 45.27 -5.48 -1.17
CA SER A 60 43.92 -4.91 -1.23
C SER A 60 42.93 -6.06 -1.24
N ALA A 61 42.51 -6.50 -0.05
CA ALA A 61 41.43 -7.46 0.10
C ALA A 61 40.12 -6.73 -0.19
N GLN A 62 39.72 -6.73 -1.46
CA GLN A 62 38.37 -6.34 -1.86
C GLN A 62 37.39 -7.34 -1.22
N PRO A 63 36.45 -6.91 -0.36
CA PRO A 63 35.47 -7.83 0.19
C PRO A 63 34.60 -8.34 -0.98
N SER A 64 34.73 -9.63 -1.28
CA SER A 64 33.83 -10.30 -2.21
C SER A 64 32.47 -10.40 -1.54
N ILE A 65 31.52 -9.56 -1.97
CA ILE A 65 30.12 -9.73 -1.62
C ILE A 65 29.67 -10.98 -2.36
N ALA A 66 29.60 -12.10 -1.64
CA ALA A 66 28.97 -13.31 -2.14
C ALA A 66 27.54 -12.97 -2.61
N PRO A 67 27.09 -13.51 -3.76
CA PRO A 67 25.70 -13.34 -4.20
C PRO A 67 24.75 -13.69 -3.05
N LYS A 68 23.87 -12.76 -2.68
CA LYS A 68 22.90 -12.97 -1.62
C LYS A 68 22.02 -14.15 -2.02
N ALA A 69 21.94 -15.16 -1.15
CA ALA A 69 21.15 -16.36 -1.40
C ALA A 69 19.72 -15.96 -1.83
N PRO A 70 19.10 -16.69 -2.78
CA PRO A 70 17.71 -16.47 -3.14
C PRO A 70 16.84 -16.50 -1.88
N VAL A 71 15.89 -15.58 -1.78
CA VAL A 71 14.89 -15.63 -0.71
C VAL A 71 14.21 -17.00 -0.83
N PRO A 72 14.18 -17.82 0.24
CA PRO A 72 13.51 -19.11 0.16
C PRO A 72 12.06 -18.87 -0.25
N PRO A 73 11.51 -19.68 -1.15
CA PRO A 73 10.08 -19.62 -1.41
C PRO A 73 9.36 -19.76 -0.07
N GLY A 74 8.35 -18.91 0.17
CA GLY A 74 7.50 -19.04 1.34
C GLY A 74 7.03 -20.49 1.48
N LYS A 75 6.78 -20.94 2.72
CA LYS A 75 6.29 -22.30 2.96
C LYS A 75 5.16 -22.62 1.97
N PRO A 76 5.19 -23.78 1.29
CA PRO A 76 4.09 -24.16 0.41
C PRO A 76 2.77 -24.05 1.15
N LEU A 77 1.79 -23.41 0.53
CA LEU A 77 0.45 -23.32 1.09
C LEU A 77 -0.13 -24.74 1.25
N GLY A 78 -0.71 -25.01 2.41
CA GLY A 78 -1.40 -26.27 2.67
C GLY A 78 -2.84 -26.23 2.19
N ALA A 79 -3.52 -27.38 2.24
CA ALA A 79 -4.90 -27.51 1.76
C ALA A 79 -5.94 -26.67 2.54
N ASP A 80 -5.59 -26.18 3.73
CA ASP A 80 -6.42 -25.29 4.54
C ASP A 80 -5.94 -23.82 4.51
N ALA A 81 -5.17 -23.45 3.49
CA ALA A 81 -4.84 -22.06 3.22
C ALA A 81 -6.07 -21.32 2.67
N HIS A 82 -6.34 -20.16 3.24
CA HIS A 82 -7.41 -19.27 2.81
C HIS A 82 -6.79 -18.05 2.13
N VAL A 83 -6.23 -18.26 0.94
CA VAL A 83 -5.73 -17.19 0.07
C VAL A 83 -6.69 -16.99 -1.10
N PRO A 84 -6.82 -15.78 -1.65
CA PRO A 84 -7.71 -15.54 -2.79
C PRO A 84 -7.32 -16.39 -4.01
N ASP A 85 -8.34 -16.91 -4.68
CA ASP A 85 -8.23 -17.44 -6.04
C ASP A 85 -8.81 -16.42 -7.01
N THR A 86 -7.93 -15.77 -7.77
CA THR A 86 -8.32 -14.75 -8.75
C THR A 86 -8.94 -15.34 -10.02
N GLY A 87 -8.98 -16.67 -10.16
CA GLY A 87 -9.44 -17.34 -11.36
C GLY A 87 -8.67 -16.92 -12.63
N VAL A 88 -9.37 -16.93 -13.77
CA VAL A 88 -8.84 -16.43 -15.04
C VAL A 88 -9.06 -14.92 -15.11
N VAL A 89 -7.96 -14.17 -15.16
CA VAL A 89 -7.97 -12.70 -15.25
C VAL A 89 -7.74 -12.29 -16.69
N ASP A 90 -8.54 -11.34 -17.19
CA ASP A 90 -8.28 -10.69 -18.47
C ASP A 90 -7.08 -9.77 -18.34
N GLU A 91 -5.92 -10.20 -18.87
CA GLU A 91 -4.70 -9.43 -18.76
C GLU A 91 -4.63 -8.24 -19.76
N ASP A 92 -5.58 -8.12 -20.69
CA ASP A 92 -5.70 -6.98 -21.61
C ASP A 92 -6.52 -5.83 -21.00
N ASP A 93 -7.23 -6.07 -19.89
CA ASP A 93 -7.91 -5.05 -19.08
C ASP A 93 -7.05 -4.65 -17.86
N ALA A 94 -6.62 -3.39 -17.83
CA ALA A 94 -5.85 -2.85 -16.71
C ALA A 94 -6.63 -2.87 -15.39
N THR A 95 -7.96 -2.73 -15.43
CA THR A 95 -8.81 -2.83 -14.24
C THR A 95 -8.76 -4.23 -13.68
N ALA A 96 -9.05 -5.26 -14.49
CA ALA A 96 -9.01 -6.66 -14.08
C ALA A 96 -7.64 -7.06 -13.48
N VAL A 97 -6.53 -6.65 -14.11
CA VAL A 97 -5.18 -6.88 -13.56
C VAL A 97 -4.98 -6.19 -12.21
N SER A 98 -5.43 -4.96 -12.07
CA SER A 98 -5.27 -4.19 -10.82
C SER A 98 -6.08 -4.78 -9.65
N LEU A 99 -7.30 -5.26 -9.93
CA LEU A 99 -8.16 -5.92 -8.94
C LEU A 99 -7.53 -7.25 -8.50
N ALA A 100 -7.11 -8.09 -9.44
CA ALA A 100 -6.46 -9.36 -9.13
C ALA A 100 -5.16 -9.18 -8.33
N TRP A 101 -4.38 -8.14 -8.65
CA TRP A 101 -3.20 -7.77 -7.87
C TRP A 101 -3.55 -7.37 -6.44
N ALA A 102 -4.54 -6.50 -6.25
CA ALA A 102 -4.95 -6.02 -4.93
C ALA A 102 -5.56 -7.14 -4.08
N GLU A 103 -6.47 -7.94 -4.64
CA GLU A 103 -7.04 -9.11 -3.98
C GLU A 103 -5.94 -10.05 -3.48
N THR A 104 -5.00 -10.43 -4.35
CA THR A 104 -3.89 -11.32 -3.99
C THR A 104 -2.99 -10.71 -2.91
N THR A 105 -2.72 -9.41 -3.01
CA THR A 105 -1.76 -8.70 -2.15
C THR A 105 -2.31 -8.46 -0.74
N TYR A 106 -3.62 -8.24 -0.61
CA TYR A 106 -4.28 -7.94 0.67
C TYR A 106 -5.10 -9.12 1.24
N GLY A 107 -5.16 -10.23 0.50
CA GLY A 107 -5.63 -11.53 0.97
C GLY A 107 -4.57 -12.26 1.76
N TYR A 108 -4.60 -12.06 3.08
CA TYR A 108 -3.66 -12.61 4.03
C TYR A 108 -4.16 -13.92 4.62
N ASP A 109 -3.24 -14.81 4.95
CA ASP A 109 -3.49 -15.94 5.83
C ASP A 109 -2.35 -16.07 6.84
N THR A 110 -2.54 -15.54 8.04
CA THR A 110 -1.48 -15.45 9.06
C THR A 110 -1.05 -16.80 9.66
N LYS A 111 -1.70 -17.91 9.28
CA LYS A 111 -1.16 -19.26 9.53
C LYS A 111 0.03 -19.58 8.62
N TYR A 112 0.00 -19.07 7.39
CA TYR A 112 0.97 -19.35 6.33
C TYR A 112 1.91 -18.17 6.06
N ASP A 113 1.37 -16.96 6.17
CA ASP A 113 2.08 -15.71 6.02
C ASP A 113 2.77 -15.33 7.33
N THR A 114 4.09 -15.19 7.26
CA THR A 114 4.91 -14.71 8.37
C THR A 114 4.85 -13.19 8.50
N SER A 115 4.57 -12.50 7.38
CA SER A 115 4.39 -11.06 7.31
C SER A 115 3.47 -10.69 6.14
N PRO A 116 2.93 -9.44 6.09
CA PRO A 116 2.16 -8.98 4.93
C PRO A 116 2.92 -9.13 3.60
N GLN A 117 4.25 -9.08 3.64
CA GLN A 117 5.08 -9.21 2.45
C GLN A 117 4.91 -10.58 1.77
N ASP A 118 4.55 -11.64 2.48
CA ASP A 118 4.36 -12.96 1.86
C ASP A 118 3.17 -12.95 0.87
N ALA A 119 2.12 -12.18 1.17
CA ALA A 119 1.01 -11.97 0.26
C ALA A 119 1.37 -11.04 -0.92
N VAL A 120 2.12 -9.97 -0.66
CA VAL A 120 2.70 -9.12 -1.72
C VAL A 120 3.51 -9.97 -2.71
N LEU A 121 4.31 -10.91 -2.20
CA LEU A 121 5.12 -11.82 -3.01
C LEU A 121 4.30 -12.84 -3.81
N ARG A 122 3.06 -13.18 -3.40
CA ARG A 122 2.12 -13.90 -4.27
C ARG A 122 1.62 -13.01 -5.41
N GLY A 123 1.36 -11.72 -5.12
CA GLY A 123 0.85 -10.73 -6.06
C GLY A 123 1.83 -10.31 -7.17
N VAL A 124 3.14 -10.53 -7.01
CA VAL A 124 4.16 -10.05 -7.97
C VAL A 124 4.02 -10.60 -9.39
N ARG A 125 3.24 -11.67 -9.60
CA ARG A 125 2.95 -12.19 -10.95
C ARG A 125 2.22 -11.18 -11.84
N TRP A 126 1.51 -10.23 -11.22
CA TRP A 126 0.79 -9.15 -11.89
C TRP A 126 1.65 -7.90 -12.10
N CYS A 127 2.88 -7.89 -11.57
CA CYS A 127 3.76 -6.74 -11.61
C CYS A 127 4.72 -6.78 -12.80
N THR A 128 5.29 -5.62 -13.15
CA THR A 128 6.45 -5.57 -14.05
C THR A 128 7.62 -6.31 -13.40
N GLU A 129 8.57 -6.81 -14.21
CA GLU A 129 9.77 -7.48 -13.68
C GLU A 129 10.53 -6.60 -12.69
N ARG A 130 10.63 -5.29 -13.00
CA ARG A 130 11.25 -4.29 -12.13
C ARG A 130 10.54 -4.20 -10.78
N LYS A 131 9.22 -4.05 -10.76
CA LYS A 131 8.42 -3.94 -9.53
C LYS A 131 8.49 -5.25 -8.74
N ALA A 132 8.34 -6.40 -9.40
CA ALA A 132 8.48 -7.71 -8.78
C ALA A 132 9.88 -7.92 -8.14
N ALA A 133 10.95 -7.45 -8.78
CA ALA A 133 12.30 -7.50 -8.22
C ALA A 133 12.43 -6.60 -6.98
N ALA A 134 11.87 -5.40 -7.02
CA ALA A 134 11.84 -4.49 -5.87
C ALA A 134 11.11 -5.12 -4.68
N GLU A 135 9.95 -5.74 -4.88
CA GLU A 135 9.20 -6.42 -3.81
C GLU A 135 9.97 -7.59 -3.19
N ARG A 136 10.72 -8.36 -3.99
CA ARG A 136 11.58 -9.44 -3.46
C ARG A 136 12.75 -8.91 -2.62
N GLN A 137 13.23 -7.71 -2.94
CA GLN A 137 14.33 -7.06 -2.23
C GLN A 137 13.86 -6.26 -1.01
N TYR A 138 12.59 -5.90 -0.94
CA TYR A 138 12.03 -5.11 0.14
C TYR A 138 12.26 -5.79 1.50
N ARG A 139 12.70 -4.99 2.47
CA ARG A 139 12.89 -5.39 3.86
C ARG A 139 12.23 -4.32 4.73
N PRO A 140 11.10 -4.64 5.39
CA PRO A 140 10.43 -3.70 6.27
C PRO A 140 11.40 -3.21 7.36
N ALA A 141 11.41 -1.90 7.61
CA ALA A 141 12.22 -1.33 8.69
C ALA A 141 11.61 -1.58 10.09
N GLY A 142 10.30 -1.86 10.14
CA GLY A 142 9.54 -2.13 11.35
C GLY A 142 8.78 -3.46 11.29
N GLY A 143 8.21 -3.86 12.42
CA GLY A 143 7.29 -5.00 12.49
C GLY A 143 5.98 -4.74 11.75
N PRO A 144 5.14 -5.76 11.53
CA PRO A 144 3.97 -5.69 10.64
C PRO A 144 2.76 -4.92 11.21
N GLY A 145 2.91 -4.22 12.33
CA GLY A 145 1.85 -3.45 12.98
C GLY A 145 0.95 -4.26 13.93
N ASN A 146 0.13 -3.55 14.70
CA ASN A 146 -0.71 -4.15 15.75
C ASN A 146 -1.87 -4.99 15.20
N GLU A 147 -2.43 -4.60 14.05
CA GLU A 147 -3.51 -5.36 13.40
C GLU A 147 -3.02 -6.74 12.97
N TRP A 148 -1.86 -6.82 12.31
CA TRP A 148 -1.24 -8.09 11.96
C TRP A 148 -0.97 -8.97 13.18
N ILE A 149 -0.42 -8.40 14.26
CA ILE A 149 -0.17 -9.14 15.51
C ILE A 149 -1.48 -9.72 16.06
N THR A 150 -2.58 -8.99 15.93
CA THR A 150 -3.91 -9.45 16.37
C THR A 150 -4.40 -10.60 15.49
N TRP A 151 -4.35 -10.44 14.16
CA TRP A 151 -4.72 -11.47 13.20
C TRP A 151 -3.90 -12.76 13.40
N ALA A 152 -2.58 -12.63 13.59
CA ALA A 152 -1.68 -13.75 13.80
C ALA A 152 -2.00 -14.56 15.07
N ARG A 153 -2.42 -13.91 16.17
CA ARG A 153 -2.86 -14.61 17.40
C ARG A 153 -4.05 -15.52 17.15
N HIS A 154 -4.98 -15.08 16.29
CA HIS A 154 -6.17 -15.83 15.91
C HIS A 154 -5.93 -16.79 14.74
N ARG A 155 -4.71 -16.83 14.18
CA ARG A 155 -4.37 -17.49 12.91
C ARG A 155 -5.40 -17.11 11.85
N ALA A 156 -5.69 -15.82 11.75
CA ALA A 156 -6.75 -15.30 10.92
C ALA A 156 -6.35 -15.29 9.44
N TRP A 157 -7.36 -15.38 8.57
CA TRP A 157 -7.27 -15.04 7.16
C TRP A 157 -8.17 -13.85 6.83
N THR A 158 -7.92 -13.15 5.74
CA THR A 158 -8.72 -11.99 5.33
C THR A 158 -9.51 -12.29 4.07
N THR A 159 -10.78 -11.88 4.07
CA THR A 159 -11.59 -11.74 2.86
C THR A 159 -11.60 -10.27 2.50
N VAL A 160 -11.28 -9.93 1.26
CA VAL A 160 -11.23 -8.54 0.78
C VAL A 160 -12.23 -8.33 -0.34
N ASP A 161 -12.91 -7.19 -0.29
CA ASP A 161 -13.67 -6.59 -1.38
C ASP A 161 -12.81 -5.47 -1.97
N VAL A 162 -12.63 -5.51 -3.29
CA VAL A 162 -11.83 -4.51 -4.02
C VAL A 162 -12.69 -3.91 -5.11
N SER A 163 -12.82 -2.59 -5.09
CA SER A 163 -13.47 -1.83 -6.14
C SER A 163 -12.50 -0.86 -6.80
N SER A 164 -12.71 -0.58 -8.08
CA SER A 164 -12.01 0.51 -8.77
C SER A 164 -12.92 1.72 -8.80
N GLU A 165 -12.38 2.86 -8.37
CA GLU A 165 -13.00 4.16 -8.52
C GLU A 165 -12.30 4.91 -9.67
N LEU A 166 -13.11 5.54 -10.53
CA LEU A 166 -12.60 6.53 -11.48
C LEU A 166 -12.54 7.86 -10.76
N GLU A 167 -11.33 8.40 -10.62
CA GLU A 167 -11.17 9.79 -10.18
C GLU A 167 -11.35 10.72 -11.37
N ASP A 168 -12.20 11.73 -11.23
CA ASP A 168 -12.51 12.69 -12.30
C ASP A 168 -11.26 13.41 -12.84
N ASP A 169 -10.22 13.56 -11.99
CA ASP A 169 -8.95 14.21 -12.32
C ASP A 169 -7.82 13.22 -12.68
N ALA A 170 -8.09 11.91 -12.76
CA ALA A 170 -7.07 10.95 -13.17
C ALA A 170 -6.66 11.19 -14.64
N PRO A 171 -5.36 11.05 -14.98
CA PRO A 171 -4.95 11.08 -16.37
C PRO A 171 -5.71 10.02 -17.18
N PRO A 172 -6.22 10.35 -18.37
CA PRO A 172 -6.91 9.36 -19.20
C PRO A 172 -5.95 8.22 -19.55
N ASP A 173 -6.51 7.01 -19.64
CA ASP A 173 -5.74 5.85 -20.07
C ASP A 173 -5.17 6.08 -21.47
N GLY A 174 -3.87 5.80 -21.60
CA GLY A 174 -3.19 5.76 -22.88
C GLY A 174 -3.07 4.34 -23.41
N GLU A 175 -2.55 4.22 -24.64
CA GLU A 175 -2.33 2.90 -25.26
C GLU A 175 -1.35 2.01 -24.50
N ARG A 176 -0.53 2.54 -23.57
CA ARG A 176 0.51 1.77 -22.88
C ARG A 176 0.65 2.08 -21.39
N VAL A 177 -0.12 3.05 -20.88
CA VAL A 177 -0.11 3.47 -19.47
C VAL A 177 -1.55 3.67 -19.03
N ALA A 178 -1.91 3.14 -17.87
CA ALA A 178 -3.23 3.26 -17.27
C ALA A 178 -3.09 3.53 -15.77
N HIS A 179 -4.07 4.21 -15.18
CA HIS A 179 -4.09 4.49 -13.74
C HIS A 179 -5.40 4.01 -13.12
N ARG A 180 -5.33 3.40 -11.94
CA ARG A 180 -6.50 2.94 -11.19
C ARG A 180 -6.42 3.44 -9.75
N SER A 181 -7.53 3.98 -9.26
CA SER A 181 -7.75 4.17 -7.82
C SER A 181 -8.56 2.98 -7.34
N LEU A 182 -8.02 2.23 -6.37
CA LEU A 182 -8.67 1.06 -5.82
C LEU A 182 -9.03 1.32 -4.36
N VAL A 183 -10.25 0.96 -3.97
CA VAL A 183 -10.65 0.89 -2.56
C VAL A 183 -10.62 -0.57 -2.15
N VAL A 184 -9.85 -0.88 -1.10
CA VAL A 184 -9.77 -2.21 -0.51
C VAL A 184 -10.44 -2.14 0.85
N SER A 185 -11.40 -3.04 1.08
CA SER A 185 -12.02 -3.23 2.38
C SER A 185 -12.06 -4.71 2.72
N GLY A 186 -11.67 -5.08 3.93
CA GLY A 186 -11.57 -6.48 4.32
C GLY A 186 -12.14 -6.80 5.69
N THR A 187 -12.46 -8.07 5.86
CA THR A 187 -12.82 -8.70 7.12
C THR A 187 -11.79 -9.77 7.45
N ALA A 188 -11.35 -9.82 8.69
CA ALA A 188 -10.44 -10.86 9.19
C ALA A 188 -11.24 -11.92 9.94
N HIS A 189 -10.98 -13.19 9.64
CA HIS A 189 -11.65 -14.35 10.22
C HIS A 189 -10.62 -15.24 10.90
N GLY A 190 -10.77 -15.47 12.19
CA GLY A 190 -9.94 -16.33 13.01
C GLY A 190 -10.33 -17.80 12.87
N ARG A 191 -9.34 -18.69 12.88
CA ARG A 191 -9.58 -20.14 12.92
C ARG A 191 -10.20 -20.64 14.23
N ASP A 192 -10.24 -19.77 15.23
CA ASP A 192 -10.89 -19.95 16.53
C ASP A 192 -12.31 -19.35 16.57
N GLY A 193 -12.85 -18.90 15.43
CA GLY A 193 -14.16 -18.26 15.33
C GLY A 193 -14.16 -16.77 15.66
N TRP A 194 -12.99 -16.17 15.87
CA TRP A 194 -12.86 -14.72 16.02
C TRP A 194 -13.19 -13.99 14.70
N GLU A 195 -13.77 -12.80 14.78
CA GLU A 195 -13.91 -11.90 13.63
C GLU A 195 -13.41 -10.51 13.99
N GLY A 196 -12.83 -9.83 13.01
CA GLY A 196 -12.38 -8.46 13.17
C GLY A 196 -12.24 -7.72 11.87
N THR A 197 -11.83 -6.46 11.97
CA THR A 197 -11.51 -5.66 10.79
C THR A 197 -10.29 -6.24 10.06
N GLY A 198 -10.41 -6.40 8.74
CA GLY A 198 -9.30 -6.70 7.86
C GLY A 198 -8.65 -5.43 7.27
N PRO A 199 -7.89 -5.57 6.18
CA PRO A 199 -7.20 -4.45 5.55
C PRO A 199 -8.18 -3.40 5.04
N ARG A 200 -7.85 -2.12 5.22
CA ARG A 200 -8.62 -0.99 4.65
C ARG A 200 -7.68 0.10 4.15
N LEU A 201 -7.73 0.37 2.85
CA LEU A 201 -6.85 1.32 2.21
C LEU A 201 -7.37 1.76 0.85
N ASN A 202 -6.83 2.88 0.37
CA ASN A 202 -6.87 3.26 -1.03
C ASN A 202 -5.51 2.95 -1.67
N ALA A 203 -5.52 2.32 -2.84
CA ALA A 203 -4.32 2.04 -3.63
C ALA A 203 -4.40 2.75 -4.98
N TYR A 204 -3.42 3.62 -5.24
CA TYR A 204 -3.22 4.30 -6.51
C TYR A 204 -2.22 3.51 -7.34
N VAL A 205 -2.71 2.85 -8.38
CA VAL A 205 -1.97 1.87 -9.16
C VAL A 205 -1.67 2.43 -10.54
N LYS A 206 -0.38 2.47 -10.89
CA LYS A 206 0.07 2.71 -12.26
C LYS A 206 0.33 1.38 -12.95
N LEU A 207 -0.33 1.16 -14.08
CA LEU A 207 -0.12 -0.01 -14.93
C LEU A 207 0.56 0.39 -16.24
N VAL A 208 1.38 -0.53 -16.75
CA VAL A 208 2.05 -0.39 -18.05
C VAL A 208 1.92 -1.66 -18.86
N ARG A 209 2.00 -1.54 -20.19
CA ARG A 209 2.18 -2.68 -21.09
C ARG A 209 3.27 -2.44 -22.11
N ALA A 210 3.97 -3.53 -22.47
CA ALA A 210 5.13 -3.46 -23.36
C ALA A 210 4.78 -2.98 -24.77
N ALA A 211 3.58 -3.27 -25.27
CA ALA A 211 3.02 -2.78 -26.53
C ALA A 211 1.50 -2.96 -26.51
N VAL A 212 0.79 -2.41 -27.50
CA VAL A 212 -0.64 -2.68 -27.69
C VAL A 212 -0.86 -4.19 -27.88
N GLY A 213 -1.89 -4.74 -27.21
CA GLY A 213 -2.17 -6.19 -27.21
C GLY A 213 -1.16 -7.03 -26.43
N LYS A 214 -0.32 -6.39 -25.60
CA LYS A 214 0.47 -7.09 -24.57
C LYS A 214 -0.21 -6.90 -23.21
N PRO A 215 -0.02 -7.88 -22.31
CA PRO A 215 -0.62 -7.81 -20.99
C PRO A 215 -0.26 -6.54 -20.21
N TRP A 216 -1.23 -6.02 -19.46
CA TRP A 216 -0.98 -5.01 -18.45
C TRP A 216 -0.24 -5.58 -17.25
N ARG A 217 0.62 -4.77 -16.65
CA ARG A 217 1.37 -5.10 -15.45
C ARG A 217 1.44 -3.90 -14.52
N VAL A 218 1.32 -4.15 -13.22
CA VAL A 218 1.49 -3.13 -12.17
C VAL A 218 2.95 -2.68 -12.15
N ASP A 219 3.17 -1.39 -12.40
CA ASP A 219 4.49 -0.76 -12.46
C ASP A 219 4.81 -0.04 -11.16
N ASP A 220 3.82 0.65 -10.59
CA ASP A 220 3.98 1.42 -9.36
C ASP A 220 2.67 1.47 -8.56
N VAL A 221 2.81 1.64 -7.25
CA VAL A 221 1.68 1.66 -6.31
C VAL A 221 1.98 2.66 -5.21
N THR A 222 1.06 3.58 -4.97
CA THR A 222 1.01 4.38 -3.75
C THR A 222 -0.18 3.96 -2.91
N VAL A 223 0.02 3.71 -1.62
CA VAL A 223 -1.04 3.27 -0.70
C VAL A 223 -1.30 4.35 0.34
N VAL A 224 -2.58 4.60 0.60
CA VAL A 224 -3.05 5.40 1.73
C VAL A 224 -3.92 4.51 2.59
N GLU A 225 -3.41 4.12 3.76
CA GLU A 225 -4.17 3.33 4.72
C GLU A 225 -5.33 4.16 5.29
N ALA A 226 -6.50 3.54 5.43
CA ALA A 226 -7.62 4.19 6.08
C ALA A 226 -7.33 4.34 7.57
N ALA A 227 -7.55 5.53 8.12
CA ALA A 227 -7.43 5.74 9.55
C ALA A 227 -8.44 4.85 10.30
N THR A 228 -7.97 4.09 11.29
CA THR A 228 -8.85 3.37 12.21
C THR A 228 -9.63 4.40 13.04
N PRO A 229 -10.98 4.46 12.95
CA PRO A 229 -11.75 5.37 13.78
C PRO A 229 -11.49 5.07 15.27
N PRO A 230 -11.41 6.10 16.14
CA PRO A 230 -11.37 5.85 17.57
C PRO A 230 -12.62 5.07 17.98
N GLY A 231 -12.45 3.97 18.71
CA GLY A 231 -13.56 3.17 19.22
C GLY A 231 -14.49 4.01 20.11
N PRO A 232 -15.76 3.63 20.27
CA PRO A 232 -16.67 4.36 21.14
C PRO A 232 -16.09 4.38 22.56
N ASN A 233 -15.77 5.59 23.05
CA ASN A 233 -15.30 5.80 24.41
C ASN A 233 -16.27 5.12 25.39
N THR A 234 -15.82 4.07 26.08
CA THR A 234 -16.51 3.56 27.28
C THR A 234 -16.25 4.51 28.45
N SER A 235 -16.58 5.79 28.27
CA SER A 235 -16.59 6.81 29.31
C SER A 235 -18.04 7.21 29.57
N ALA A 236 -18.89 6.22 29.81
CA ALA A 236 -20.22 6.39 30.35
C ALA A 236 -20.35 5.48 31.57
N SER A 237 -19.62 5.80 32.63
CA SER A 237 -19.84 5.27 33.98
C SER A 237 -19.20 6.21 35.00
N ALA A 238 -19.92 7.27 35.31
CA ALA A 238 -19.96 7.88 36.63
C ALA A 238 -21.23 8.74 36.69
N SER A 239 -22.38 8.08 36.79
CA SER A 239 -23.58 8.73 37.29
C SER A 239 -23.29 9.15 38.73
N SER A 240 -23.13 10.46 38.96
CA SER A 240 -23.14 10.99 40.33
C SER A 240 -24.51 10.69 40.95
N PRO A 241 -24.58 10.10 42.15
CA PRO A 241 -25.85 10.01 42.86
C PRO A 241 -26.27 11.43 43.27
N SER A 242 -27.50 11.80 42.91
CA SER A 242 -28.18 12.99 43.41
C SER A 242 -28.30 12.92 44.93
N ASP A 243 -27.64 13.83 45.64
CA ASP A 243 -27.98 14.15 47.03
C ASP A 243 -29.31 14.92 47.06
N ASP A 244 -30.31 14.32 47.69
CA ASP A 244 -31.61 14.91 48.02
C ASP A 244 -31.52 15.57 49.41
N PRO A 245 -31.63 16.91 49.55
CA PRO A 245 -31.63 17.55 50.85
C PRO A 245 -33.07 17.71 51.35
N ARG A 246 -33.62 16.66 51.94
CA ARG A 246 -34.75 16.76 52.89
C ARG A 246 -34.62 15.79 54.05
N GLN A 247 -33.83 16.16 55.06
CA GLN A 247 -34.09 15.92 56.49
C GLN A 247 -33.43 17.05 57.29
#